data_AF-A0A7W3LX17-F1
#
_entry.id   AF-A0A7W3LX17-F1
#
_cell.length_a   1.000
_cell.length_b   1.000
_cell.length_c   1.000
_cell.angle_alpha   90.00
_cell.angle_beta   90.00
_cell.angle_gamma   90.00
#
_symmetry.space_group_name_H-M   'P 1'
#
loop_
_entity.id
_entity.type
_entity.pdbx_description
1 polymer ?
#
loop_
_entity_poly.entity_id
_entity_poly.type
_entity_poly.pdbx_seq_one_letter_code
_entity_poly.pdbx_strand_id
1 'polypeptide(L)'
;MTGRDELADREHPPNTLYLVREGRLVPVRRPGVEDDRLLVFRQLRSGPTEEERNRGMTSAVPEALKVGFDEAGVRVDASGERPLPRPALAQLACTVTTLPGVKGIEVADGTPDPPAYTCADFPDLR
;
A
#
# COMPACT_ATOMS: atom_id res chain seq x y z
N MET A 1 -26.90 33.03 13.56
CA MET A 1 -27.25 31.61 13.79
C MET A 1 -26.37 30.79 12.87
N THR A 2 -25.45 30.08 13.50
CA THR A 2 -24.28 29.36 12.97
C THR A 2 -24.70 28.07 12.29
N GLY A 3 -24.08 27.71 11.16
CA GLY A 3 -24.42 26.49 10.41
C GLY A 3 -23.41 26.16 9.31
N ARG A 4 -22.11 26.26 9.60
CA ARG A 4 -21.02 25.85 8.70
C ARG A 4 -19.87 25.26 9.51
N ASP A 5 -20.08 24.20 10.31
CA ASP A 5 -18.95 23.59 11.04
C ASP A 5 -19.21 22.16 11.61
N GLU A 6 -19.92 21.27 10.91
CA GLU A 6 -20.20 19.92 11.47
C GLU A 6 -19.83 18.71 10.59
N LEU A 7 -19.11 18.91 9.48
CA LEU A 7 -18.70 17.78 8.60
C LEU A 7 -17.18 17.65 8.39
N ALA A 8 -16.36 18.53 8.98
CA ALA A 8 -14.91 18.57 8.71
C ALA A 8 -14.04 17.72 9.66
N ASP A 9 -14.55 17.30 10.82
CA ASP A 9 -13.72 16.76 11.92
C ASP A 9 -14.03 15.30 12.31
N ARG A 10 -14.43 14.46 11.36
CA ARG A 10 -14.15 13.02 11.53
C ARG A 10 -12.77 12.76 10.97
N GLU A 11 -11.74 13.10 11.75
CA GLU A 11 -10.37 12.66 11.45
C GLU A 11 -10.33 11.14 11.52
N HIS A 12 -10.57 10.49 10.38
CA HIS A 12 -10.36 9.07 10.24
C HIS A 12 -8.86 8.76 10.45
N PRO A 13 -8.52 7.64 11.10
CA PRO A 13 -7.13 7.30 11.34
C PRO A 13 -6.36 7.31 10.01
N PRO A 14 -5.18 7.95 9.96
CA PRO A 14 -4.45 8.09 8.71
C PRO A 14 -3.97 6.73 8.21
N ASN A 15 -3.99 6.56 6.90
CA ASN A 15 -3.36 5.42 6.24
C ASN A 15 -1.85 5.57 6.28
N THR A 16 -1.13 4.50 6.63
CA THR A 16 0.33 4.47 6.51
C THR A 16 0.70 3.70 5.24
N LEU A 17 1.45 4.33 4.35
CA LEU A 17 1.98 3.71 3.13
C LEU A 17 3.49 3.73 3.14
N TYR A 18 4.13 2.77 2.49
CA TYR A 18 5.58 2.78 2.30
C TYR A 18 5.92 3.19 0.86
N LEU A 19 6.61 4.32 0.74
CA LEU A 19 7.18 4.81 -0.51
C LEU A 19 8.68 4.55 -0.55
N VAL A 20 9.31 4.70 -1.71
CA VAL A 20 10.75 4.52 -1.85
C VAL A 20 11.44 5.88 -1.84
N ARG A 21 12.51 6.03 -1.09
CA ARG A 21 13.44 7.17 -1.17
C ARG A 21 14.85 6.66 -1.01
N GLU A 22 15.74 7.04 -1.94
CA GLU A 22 17.17 6.64 -1.89
C GLU A 22 17.35 5.11 -1.72
N GLY A 23 16.46 4.33 -2.35
CA GLY A 23 16.47 2.86 -2.28
C GLY A 23 15.89 2.25 -1.02
N ARG A 24 15.34 3.03 -0.08
CA ARG A 24 14.72 2.55 1.15
C ARG A 24 13.23 2.86 1.24
N LEU A 25 12.51 2.04 1.98
CA LEU A 25 11.11 2.21 2.32
C LEU A 25 10.96 3.28 3.41
N VAL A 26 10.15 4.29 3.12
CA VAL A 26 9.83 5.39 4.04
C VAL A 26 8.32 5.38 4.28
N PRO A 27 7.87 5.28 5.56
CA PRO A 27 6.46 5.39 5.88
C PRO A 27 5.97 6.83 5.67
N VAL A 28 4.85 6.98 4.99
CA VAL A 28 4.13 8.23 4.81
C VAL A 28 2.70 8.06 5.32
N ARG A 29 2.16 9.14 5.89
CA ARG A 29 0.76 9.17 6.36
C ARG A 29 -0.08 9.90 5.32
N ARG A 30 -1.18 9.28 4.92
CA ARG A 30 -2.19 9.91 4.05
C ARG A 30 -3.54 9.94 4.74
N PRO A 31 -4.41 10.89 4.37
CA PRO A 31 -5.78 10.90 4.86
C PRO A 31 -6.45 9.54 4.66
N GLY A 32 -7.05 9.03 5.74
CA GLY A 32 -7.91 7.86 5.72
C GLY A 32 -9.37 8.26 5.51
N VAL A 33 -10.22 7.26 5.30
CA VAL A 33 -11.69 7.36 5.42
C VAL A 33 -12.18 6.12 6.19
N GLU A 34 -13.35 6.20 6.82
CA GLU A 34 -13.92 5.05 7.53
C GLU A 34 -14.07 3.83 6.61
N ASP A 35 -13.75 2.65 7.15
CA ASP A 35 -14.03 1.33 6.58
C ASP A 35 -13.50 0.99 5.18
N ASP A 36 -12.65 1.82 4.58
CA ASP A 36 -12.08 1.52 3.26
C ASP A 36 -10.64 0.97 3.33
N ARG A 37 -10.52 -0.32 3.66
CA ARG A 37 -9.23 -1.04 3.64
C ARG A 37 -8.58 -1.05 2.24
N LEU A 38 -9.36 -0.87 1.17
CA LEU A 38 -8.84 -0.81 -0.19
C LEU A 38 -8.22 0.55 -0.53
N LEU A 39 -8.53 1.60 0.25
CA LEU A 39 -8.00 2.95 0.02
C LEU A 39 -6.47 2.98 0.06
N VAL A 40 -5.85 2.21 0.95
CA VAL A 40 -4.38 2.08 1.05
C VAL A 40 -3.78 1.66 -0.30
N PHE A 41 -4.37 0.68 -0.99
CA PHE A 41 -3.86 0.24 -2.29
C PHE A 41 -4.12 1.24 -3.40
N ARG A 42 -5.30 1.89 -3.38
CA ARG A 42 -5.58 2.96 -4.34
C ARG A 42 -4.55 4.07 -4.22
N GLN A 43 -4.27 4.52 -3.00
CA GLN A 43 -3.27 5.53 -2.71
C GLN A 43 -1.86 5.08 -3.14
N LEU A 44 -1.47 3.83 -2.88
CA LEU A 44 -0.16 3.31 -3.28
C LEU A 44 0.01 3.22 -4.81
N ARG A 45 -1.03 2.76 -5.52
CA ARG A 45 -1.05 2.66 -7.00
C ARG A 45 -1.06 4.02 -7.70
N SER A 46 -1.69 5.02 -7.09
CA SER A 46 -1.60 6.41 -7.58
C SER A 46 -0.19 6.99 -7.46
N GLY A 47 0.72 6.30 -6.76
CA GLY A 47 2.09 6.75 -6.56
C GLY A 47 2.20 7.92 -5.57
N PRO A 48 3.39 8.54 -5.45
CA PRO A 48 3.63 9.67 -4.57
C PRO A 48 2.88 10.93 -5.03
N THR A 49 2.35 11.68 -4.06
CA THR A 49 1.82 13.03 -4.25
C THR A 49 2.92 13.98 -4.74
N GLU A 50 2.54 15.17 -5.20
CA GLU A 50 3.52 16.18 -5.64
C GLU A 50 4.49 16.58 -4.52
N GLU A 51 3.99 16.76 -3.29
CA GLU A 51 4.84 17.07 -2.14
C GLU A 51 5.82 15.93 -1.82
N GLU A 52 5.36 14.68 -1.84
CA GLU A 52 6.21 13.51 -1.62
C GLU A 52 7.26 13.37 -2.74
N ARG A 53 6.89 13.62 -4.01
CA ARG A 53 7.83 13.66 -5.15
C ARG A 53 8.89 14.74 -4.97
N ASN A 54 8.50 15.94 -4.52
CA ASN A 54 9.43 17.04 -4.25
C ASN A 54 10.41 16.71 -3.11
N ARG A 55 10.08 15.73 -2.26
CA ARG A 55 10.95 15.17 -1.21
C ARG A 55 11.78 13.96 -1.68
N GLY A 56 11.75 13.65 -2.98
CA GLY A 56 12.52 12.56 -3.59
C GLY A 56 11.88 11.17 -3.43
N MET A 57 10.59 11.10 -3.11
CA MET A 57 9.88 9.82 -2.99
C MET A 57 9.41 9.30 -4.35
N THR A 58 9.51 7.99 -4.53
CA THR A 58 9.06 7.25 -5.71
C THR A 58 8.19 6.06 -5.31
N SER A 59 7.53 5.44 -6.28
CA SER A 59 6.85 4.15 -6.11
C SER A 59 7.27 3.21 -7.23
N ALA A 60 7.54 1.96 -6.88
CA ALA A 60 7.75 0.88 -7.82
C ALA A 60 6.47 0.07 -8.07
N VAL A 61 5.37 0.37 -7.35
CA VAL A 61 4.08 -0.31 -7.51
C VAL A 61 3.41 0.17 -8.79
N PRO A 62 3.07 -0.74 -9.74
CA PRO A 62 2.40 -0.34 -10.96
C PRO A 62 0.97 0.16 -10.73
N GLU A 63 0.55 1.13 -11.54
CA GLU A 63 -0.78 1.74 -11.43
C GLU A 63 -1.90 0.74 -11.76
N ALA A 64 -1.68 -0.14 -12.75
CA ALA A 64 -2.66 -1.11 -13.22
C ALA A 64 -2.78 -2.36 -12.32
N LEU A 65 -2.00 -2.45 -11.24
CA LEU A 65 -1.99 -3.60 -10.35
C LEU A 65 -3.36 -3.83 -9.70
N LYS A 66 -3.86 -5.07 -9.78
CA LYS A 66 -5.12 -5.44 -9.15
C LYS A 66 -4.85 -6.01 -7.77
N VAL A 67 -5.60 -5.53 -6.79
CA VAL A 67 -5.52 -5.99 -5.40
C VAL A 67 -6.91 -6.29 -4.89
N GLY A 68 -7.07 -7.43 -4.22
CA GLY A 68 -8.29 -7.86 -3.56
C GLY A 68 -8.03 -8.28 -2.12
N PHE A 69 -9.11 -8.32 -1.34
CA PHE A 69 -9.14 -8.99 -0.04
C PHE A 69 -9.96 -10.27 -0.19
N ASP A 70 -9.50 -11.35 0.43
CA ASP A 70 -10.23 -12.61 0.57
C ASP A 70 -10.11 -13.13 2.01
N GLU A 71 -10.63 -14.34 2.27
CA GLU A 71 -10.56 -14.97 3.59
C GLU A 71 -9.12 -15.28 4.05
N ALA A 72 -8.18 -15.42 3.10
CA ALA A 72 -6.77 -15.70 3.37
C ALA A 72 -5.97 -14.41 3.64
N GLY A 73 -6.42 -13.27 3.13
CA GLY A 73 -5.85 -11.96 3.43
C GLY A 73 -5.88 -11.01 2.23
N VAL A 74 -4.70 -10.54 1.83
CA VAL A 74 -4.55 -9.65 0.67
C VAL A 74 -3.98 -10.45 -0.50
N ARG A 75 -4.68 -10.42 -1.63
CA ARG A 75 -4.24 -11.04 -2.88
C ARG A 75 -3.92 -9.97 -3.92
N VAL A 76 -2.71 -10.05 -4.47
CA VAL A 76 -2.20 -9.15 -5.51
C VAL A 76 -2.15 -9.91 -6.83
N ASP A 77 -2.93 -9.49 -7.82
CA ASP A 77 -2.85 -10.04 -9.15
C ASP A 77 -1.82 -9.29 -9.98
N ALA A 78 -0.65 -9.93 -10.11
CA ALA A 78 0.48 -9.44 -10.88
C ALA A 78 0.50 -9.99 -12.32
N SER A 79 -0.51 -10.73 -12.79
CA SER A 79 -0.49 -11.45 -14.08
C SER A 79 -0.11 -10.61 -15.29
N GLY A 80 -0.44 -9.32 -15.29
CA GLY A 80 -0.07 -8.39 -16.37
C GLY A 80 1.34 -7.79 -16.27
N GLU A 81 2.04 -7.93 -15.14
CA GLU A 81 3.22 -7.11 -14.77
C GLU A 81 4.37 -7.98 -14.21
N ARG A 82 4.50 -9.25 -14.65
CA ARG A 82 5.43 -10.21 -14.03
C ARG A 82 6.85 -10.21 -14.59
N PRO A 83 7.87 -10.40 -13.73
CA PRO A 83 7.78 -10.41 -12.26
C PRO A 83 7.69 -8.99 -11.69
N LEU A 84 6.94 -8.81 -10.59
CA LEU A 84 6.95 -7.53 -9.87
C LEU A 84 8.36 -7.25 -9.33
N PRO A 85 8.86 -6.00 -9.45
CA PRO A 85 10.18 -5.67 -8.95
C PRO A 85 10.19 -5.74 -7.42
N ARG A 86 11.33 -6.14 -6.85
CA ARG A 86 11.49 -6.33 -5.40
C ARG A 86 11.02 -5.14 -4.54
N PRO A 87 11.31 -3.86 -4.90
CA PRO A 87 10.76 -2.72 -4.17
C PRO A 87 9.23 -2.65 -4.19
N ALA A 88 8.56 -3.06 -5.27
CA ALA A 88 7.10 -3.08 -5.32
C ALA A 88 6.50 -4.11 -4.35
N LEU A 89 7.09 -5.32 -4.31
CA LEU A 89 6.71 -6.35 -3.34
C LEU A 89 6.88 -5.85 -1.90
N ALA A 90 8.00 -5.19 -1.62
CA ALA A 90 8.29 -4.64 -0.30
C ALA A 90 7.33 -3.51 0.10
N GLN A 91 7.04 -2.58 -0.83
CA GLN A 91 6.07 -1.51 -0.61
C GLN A 91 4.67 -2.06 -0.33
N LEU A 92 4.22 -3.04 -1.11
CA LEU A 92 2.93 -3.70 -0.90
C LEU A 92 2.92 -4.40 0.47
N ALA A 93 3.85 -5.31 0.73
CA ALA A 93 3.89 -6.10 1.96
C ALA A 93 3.98 -5.22 3.22
N CYS A 94 4.85 -4.20 3.23
CA CYS A 94 4.95 -3.29 4.38
C CYS A 94 3.72 -2.41 4.56
N THR A 95 3.13 -1.92 3.47
CA THR A 95 1.91 -1.12 3.54
C THR A 95 0.74 -1.92 4.11
N VAL A 96 0.53 -3.17 3.65
CA VAL A 96 -0.62 -3.97 4.14
C VAL A 96 -0.51 -4.39 5.58
N THR A 97 0.71 -4.62 6.08
CA THR A 97 0.93 -4.99 7.49
C THR A 97 0.57 -3.88 8.48
N THR A 98 0.30 -2.67 7.98
CA THR A 98 -0.24 -1.57 8.81
C THR A 98 -1.74 -1.72 9.07
N LEU A 99 -2.44 -2.56 8.29
CA LEU A 99 -3.86 -2.81 8.44
C LEU A 99 -4.11 -3.84 9.56
N PRO A 100 -5.10 -3.60 10.45
CA PRO A 100 -5.44 -4.54 11.51
C PRO A 100 -5.76 -5.95 10.98
N GLY A 101 -5.06 -6.96 11.51
CA GLY A 101 -5.29 -8.37 11.18
C GLY A 101 -4.61 -8.86 9.90
N VAL A 102 -3.92 -8.00 9.13
CA VAL A 102 -3.23 -8.38 7.90
C VAL A 102 -1.75 -8.62 8.17
N LYS A 103 -1.23 -9.77 7.70
CA LYS A 103 0.17 -10.19 7.93
C LYS A 103 1.09 -10.06 6.72
N GLY A 104 0.52 -9.93 5.52
CA GLY A 104 1.27 -9.92 4.28
C GLY A 104 0.35 -9.95 3.06
N ILE A 105 0.96 -10.21 1.91
CA ILE A 105 0.29 -10.37 0.61
C ILE A 105 0.58 -11.75 0.05
N GLU A 106 -0.36 -12.28 -0.72
CA GLU A 106 -0.12 -13.36 -1.67
C GLU A 106 -0.09 -12.78 -3.08
N VAL A 107 0.89 -13.17 -3.88
CA VAL A 107 1.02 -12.68 -5.26
C VAL A 107 0.51 -13.76 -6.21
N ALA A 108 -0.63 -13.51 -6.85
CA ALA A 108 -1.24 -14.40 -7.81
C ALA A 108 -0.37 -14.51 -9.08
N ASP A 109 0.43 -15.56 -9.01
CA ASP A 109 1.35 -16.20 -9.90
C ASP A 109 0.89 -16.89 -11.18
N GLY A 110 -0.39 -17.23 -11.24
CA GLY A 110 -0.83 -18.33 -12.10
C GLY A 110 -0.29 -19.70 -11.67
N THR A 111 0.51 -19.79 -10.61
CA THR A 111 0.89 -21.04 -9.95
C THR A 111 -0.20 -21.49 -8.96
N PRO A 112 -0.30 -22.80 -8.68
CA PRO A 112 -1.24 -23.33 -7.68
C PRO A 112 -0.97 -22.80 -6.27
N ASP A 113 0.31 -22.60 -5.93
CA ASP A 113 0.78 -22.16 -4.62
C ASP A 113 1.44 -20.78 -4.76
N PRO A 114 0.66 -19.68 -4.76
CA PRO A 114 1.20 -18.33 -4.97
C PRO A 114 2.17 -17.95 -3.85
N PRO A 115 3.30 -17.30 -4.17
CA PRO A 115 4.24 -16.85 -3.15
C PRO A 115 3.62 -15.79 -2.24
N ALA A 116 3.86 -15.93 -0.94
CA ALA A 116 3.46 -14.96 0.07
C ALA A 116 4.66 -14.10 0.52
N TYR A 117 4.40 -12.81 0.77
CA TYR A 117 5.40 -11.85 1.23
C TYR A 117 4.88 -11.05 2.42
N THR A 118 5.76 -10.85 3.40
CA THR A 118 5.57 -10.02 4.58
C THR A 118 6.57 -8.86 4.57
N CYS A 119 6.33 -7.83 5.38
CA CYS A 119 7.30 -6.75 5.52
C CYS A 119 8.66 -7.22 6.07
N ALA A 120 8.67 -8.33 6.81
CA ALA A 120 9.89 -8.88 7.41
C ALA A 120 10.86 -9.49 6.39
N ASP A 121 10.37 -9.82 5.17
CA ASP A 121 11.18 -10.39 4.10
C ASP A 121 12.11 -9.35 3.42
N PHE A 122 11.96 -8.07 3.78
CA PHE A 122 12.70 -6.95 3.19
C PHE A 122 13.45 -6.10 4.23
N PRO A 123 14.30 -6.69 5.10
CA PRO A 123 14.93 -5.97 6.20
C PRO A 123 15.97 -4.92 5.74
N ASP A 124 16.61 -5.16 4.60
CA ASP A 124 17.62 -4.28 3.98
C ASP A 124 17.03 -3.02 3.34
N LEU A 125 15.74 -3.05 2.99
CA LEU A 125 15.03 -1.89 2.45
C LEU A 125 14.48 -0.98 3.55
N ARG A 126 14.68 -1.30 4.83
CA ARG A 126 14.15 -0.54 5.97
C ARG A 126 15.20 0.34 6.65
#